data_AF-A0A1F6D0Q2-F1
#
_entry.id   AF-A0A1F6D0Q2-F1
#
_cell.length_a   1.000
_cell.length_b   1.000
_cell.length_c   1.000
_cell.angle_alpha   90.00
_cell.angle_beta   90.00
_cell.angle_gamma   90.00
#
_symmetry.space_group_name_H-M   'P 1'
#
loop_
_entity.id
_entity.type
_entity.pdbx_description
1 polymer ?
#
loop_
_entity_poly.entity_id
_entity_poly.type
_entity_poly.pdbx_seq_one_letter_code
_entity_poly.pdbx_strand_id
1 'polypeptide(L)'
;MNDETRNESSVEESALSHAEGTMPAERKSSGPLIGIIIIVLVLAVGGVYFWKTTISEKQERSALQASEEDTNATVAGLQSQSQSDEIADIEADLQATDFENLDAEAGLINQELQ
;
A
#
# COMPACT_ATOMS: atom_id res chain seq x y z
N MET A 1 -82.05 -36.89 -50.82
CA MET A 1 -81.12 -35.77 -51.05
C MET A 1 -80.64 -35.29 -49.71
N ASN A 2 -79.40 -35.60 -49.36
CA ASN A 2 -78.52 -34.96 -48.37
C ASN A 2 -77.23 -35.78 -48.46
N ASP A 3 -76.34 -35.39 -49.36
CA ASP A 3 -75.08 -36.09 -49.60
C ASP A 3 -74.00 -35.01 -49.78
N GLU A 4 -73.24 -34.76 -48.72
CA GLU A 4 -71.96 -34.04 -48.83
C GLU A 4 -71.08 -34.40 -47.63
N THR A 5 -70.58 -35.64 -47.66
CA THR A 5 -69.30 -36.00 -47.04
C THR A 5 -68.33 -36.42 -48.13
N ARG A 6 -67.35 -35.57 -48.46
CA ARG A 6 -66.06 -35.93 -49.08
C ARG A 6 -65.19 -34.67 -49.08
N ASN A 7 -64.24 -34.49 -48.16
CA ASN A 7 -62.93 -35.14 -48.13
C ASN A 7 -62.26 -35.18 -49.52
N GLU A 8 -61.71 -34.05 -49.94
CA GLU A 8 -60.63 -34.01 -50.92
C GLU A 8 -59.36 -33.54 -50.21
N SER A 9 -58.58 -34.55 -49.80
CA SER A 9 -57.13 -34.44 -49.69
C SER A 9 -56.58 -34.68 -51.10
N SER A 10 -55.94 -33.68 -51.68
CA SER A 10 -54.86 -33.88 -52.66
C SER A 10 -53.97 -32.64 -52.65
N VAL A 11 -52.91 -32.67 -51.86
CA VAL A 11 -51.52 -32.79 -52.34
C VAL A 11 -51.02 -31.50 -52.99
N GLU A 12 -50.41 -30.65 -52.16
CA GLU A 12 -49.18 -29.95 -52.52
C GLU A 12 -48.17 -30.19 -51.39
N GLU A 13 -47.47 -31.31 -51.49
CA GLU A 13 -46.16 -31.49 -50.90
C GLU A 13 -45.16 -30.73 -51.78
N SER A 14 -44.59 -29.62 -51.29
CA SER A 14 -43.20 -29.28 -51.59
C SER A 14 -42.73 -28.14 -50.70
N ALA A 15 -41.73 -28.47 -49.89
CA ALA A 15 -40.70 -27.57 -49.39
C ALA A 15 -41.19 -26.30 -48.68
N LEU A 16 -41.04 -26.27 -47.35
CA LEU A 16 -40.05 -25.39 -46.74
C LEU A 16 -40.04 -25.61 -45.23
N SER A 17 -39.01 -26.35 -44.83
CA SER A 17 -38.13 -25.97 -43.73
C SER A 17 -38.72 -26.05 -42.33
N HIS A 18 -38.30 -27.11 -41.62
CA HIS A 18 -38.01 -27.05 -40.19
C HIS A 18 -37.44 -25.68 -39.83
N ALA A 19 -38.28 -24.80 -39.28
CA ALA A 19 -37.79 -23.74 -38.41
C ALA A 19 -37.57 -24.40 -37.05
N GLU A 20 -36.44 -25.10 -36.90
CA GLU A 20 -35.76 -25.14 -35.62
C GLU A 20 -35.59 -23.68 -35.21
N GLY A 21 -36.46 -23.21 -34.31
CA GLY A 21 -36.26 -21.96 -33.60
C GLY A 21 -35.03 -22.12 -32.74
N THR A 22 -33.86 -21.89 -33.33
CA THR A 22 -32.59 -21.74 -32.61
C THR A 22 -32.81 -20.69 -31.54
N MET A 23 -32.85 -21.11 -30.28
CA MET A 23 -32.81 -20.16 -29.16
C MET A 23 -31.59 -19.26 -29.35
N PRO A 24 -31.73 -17.93 -29.29
CA PRO A 24 -30.60 -17.04 -29.44
C PRO A 24 -29.61 -17.34 -28.32
N ALA A 25 -28.41 -17.80 -28.68
CA ALA A 25 -27.33 -17.96 -27.72
C ALA A 25 -27.02 -16.59 -27.11
N GLU A 26 -27.27 -16.45 -25.80
CA GLU A 26 -26.92 -15.25 -25.05
C GLU A 26 -25.42 -14.98 -25.21
N ARG A 27 -25.09 -13.89 -25.91
CA ARG A 27 -23.70 -13.48 -26.09
C ARG A 27 -23.22 -12.90 -24.77
N LYS A 28 -22.41 -13.67 -24.03
CA LYS A 28 -21.78 -13.20 -22.80
C LYS A 28 -20.88 -11.99 -23.12
N SER A 29 -21.35 -10.80 -22.76
CA SER A 29 -20.58 -9.57 -22.89
C SER A 29 -19.42 -9.62 -21.90
N SER A 30 -18.18 -9.60 -22.42
CA SER A 30 -16.96 -9.57 -21.60
C SER A 30 -16.56 -8.15 -21.17
N GLY A 31 -17.31 -7.12 -21.59
CA GLY A 31 -17.04 -5.72 -21.25
C GLY A 31 -17.04 -5.44 -19.74
N PRO A 32 -18.07 -5.88 -18.98
CA PRO A 32 -18.08 -5.73 -17.53
C PRO A 32 -16.93 -6.47 -16.83
N LEU A 33 -16.50 -7.61 -17.38
CA LEU A 33 -15.38 -8.39 -16.86
C LEU A 33 -14.05 -7.67 -17.06
N ILE A 34 -13.84 -7.01 -18.20
CA ILE A 34 -12.66 -6.16 -18.41
C ILE A 34 -12.69 -4.94 -17.46
N GLY A 35 -13.86 -4.35 -17.27
CA GLY A 35 -14.03 -3.20 -16.37
C GLY A 35 -13.67 -3.51 -14.92
N ILE A 36 -14.15 -4.64 -14.38
CA ILE A 36 -13.85 -5.03 -12.99
C ILE A 36 -12.35 -5.28 -12.79
N ILE A 37 -11.67 -5.88 -13.78
CA ILE A 37 -10.22 -6.13 -13.70
C ILE A 37 -9.44 -4.82 -13.57
N ILE A 38 -9.80 -3.80 -14.37
CA ILE A 38 -9.14 -2.49 -14.32
C ILE A 38 -9.34 -1.83 -12.95
N ILE A 39 -10.56 -1.87 -12.41
CA ILE A 39 -10.88 -1.30 -11.09
C ILE A 39 -10.06 -1.99 -9.99
N VAL A 40 -9.97 -3.33 -10.02
CA VAL A 40 -9.18 -4.10 -9.05
C VAL A 40 -7.70 -3.73 -9.12
N LEU A 41 -7.13 -3.56 -10.32
CA LEU A 41 -5.74 -3.14 -10.48
C LEU A 41 -5.47 -1.75 -9.90
N VAL A 42 -6.37 -0.78 -10.15
CA VAL A 42 -6.25 0.57 -9.59
C VAL A 42 -6.35 0.54 -8.06
N LEU A 43 -7.25 -0.26 -7.49
CA LEU A 43 -7.36 -0.41 -6.04
C LEU A 43 -6.15 -1.12 -5.43
N ALA A 44 -5.57 -2.11 -6.11
CA ALA A 44 -4.36 -2.78 -5.65
C ALA A 44 -3.17 -1.81 -5.60
N VAL A 45 -2.96 -1.01 -6.65
CA VAL A 45 -1.90 0.00 -6.69
C VAL A 45 -2.16 1.11 -5.66
N GLY A 46 -3.39 1.62 -5.58
CA GLY A 46 -3.77 2.64 -4.60
C GLY A 46 -3.62 2.16 -3.16
N GLY A 47 -4.01 0.92 -2.88
CA GLY A 47 -3.87 0.29 -1.57
C GLY A 47 -2.41 0.09 -1.17
N VAL A 48 -1.56 -0.42 -2.07
CA VAL A 48 -0.12 -0.56 -1.82
C VAL A 48 0.57 0.79 -1.65
N TYR A 49 0.21 1.79 -2.46
CA TYR A 49 0.73 3.16 -2.35
C TYR A 49 0.39 3.79 -0.99
N PHE A 50 -0.88 3.69 -0.59
CA PHE A 50 -1.35 4.21 0.70
C PHE A 50 -0.71 3.47 1.89
N TRP A 51 -0.56 2.14 1.80
CA TRP A 51 0.06 1.38 2.88
C TRP A 51 1.57 1.69 3.03
N LYS A 52 2.28 1.90 1.90
CA LYS A 52 3.70 2.26 1.92
C LYS A 52 3.95 3.60 2.62
N THR A 53 3.12 4.62 2.37
CA THR A 53 3.30 5.94 2.99
C THR A 53 3.09 5.89 4.50
N THR A 54 2.11 5.13 4.99
CA THR A 54 1.82 5.04 6.43
C THR A 54 2.89 4.28 7.22
N ILE A 55 3.51 3.25 6.62
CA ILE A 55 4.61 2.53 7.27
C ILE A 55 5.87 3.40 7.33
N SER A 56 6.18 4.12 6.25
CA SER A 56 7.40 4.94 6.16
C SER A 56 7.34 6.12 7.16
N GLU A 57 6.21 6.82 7.25
CA GLU A 57 6.03 7.91 8.23
C GLU A 57 6.13 7.42 9.68
N LYS A 58 5.63 6.21 9.99
CA LYS A 58 5.77 5.64 11.34
C LYS A 58 7.21 5.27 11.65
N GLN A 59 7.94 4.75 10.67
CA GLN A 59 9.34 4.37 10.85
C GLN A 59 10.24 5.60 11.05
N GLU A 60 10.03 6.68 10.28
CA GLU A 60 10.74 7.95 10.48
C GLU A 60 10.43 8.59 11.84
N ARG A 61 9.15 8.63 12.25
CA ARG A 61 8.80 9.19 13.57
C ARG A 61 9.35 8.38 14.74
N SER A 62 9.38 7.06 14.63
CA SER A 62 9.97 6.20 15.68
C SER A 62 11.49 6.34 15.75
N ALA A 63 12.16 6.55 14.61
CA ALA A 63 13.60 6.82 14.59
C ALA A 63 13.95 8.18 15.21
N LEU A 64 13.14 9.22 14.93
CA LEU A 64 13.32 10.55 15.50
C LEU A 64 13.09 10.58 17.02
N GLN A 65 12.04 9.91 17.53
CA GLN A 65 11.76 9.87 18.98
C GLN A 65 12.82 9.13 19.79
N ALA A 66 13.40 8.05 19.25
CA ALA A 66 14.50 7.35 19.91
C ALA A 66 15.77 8.21 19.96
N SER A 67 16.03 8.99 18.91
CA SER A 67 17.16 9.90 18.86
C SER A 67 17.02 11.07 19.84
N GLU A 68 15.81 11.60 20.06
CA GLU A 68 15.57 12.70 20.99
C GLU A 68 15.77 12.31 22.47
N GLU A 69 15.41 11.09 22.87
CA GLU A 69 15.64 10.61 24.25
C GLU A 69 17.13 10.42 24.57
N ASP A 70 17.89 9.82 23.65
CA ASP A 70 19.34 9.64 23.81
C ASP A 70 20.07 11.00 23.82
N THR A 71 19.71 11.92 22.93
CA THR A 71 20.33 13.25 22.90
C THR A 71 20.07 14.02 24.20
N ASN A 72 18.87 13.93 24.77
CA ASN A 72 18.53 14.61 26.02
C ASN A 72 19.29 14.03 27.23
N ALA A 73 19.51 12.71 27.27
CA ALA A 73 20.30 12.07 28.33
C ALA A 73 21.78 12.48 28.27
N THR A 74 22.38 12.50 27.07
CA THR A 74 23.75 12.96 26.86
C THR A 74 23.91 14.44 27.21
N VAL A 75 22.99 15.30 26.76
CA VAL A 75 23.02 16.74 27.10
C VAL A 75 22.87 16.97 28.61
N ALA A 76 22.00 16.23 29.29
CA ALA A 76 21.84 16.32 30.75
C ALA A 76 23.12 15.90 31.49
N GLY A 77 23.81 14.87 31.00
CA GLY A 77 25.12 14.45 31.53
C GLY A 77 26.19 15.53 31.35
N LEU A 78 26.26 16.14 30.16
CA LEU A 78 27.16 17.26 29.88
C LEU A 78 26.82 18.53 30.68
N GLN A 79 25.57 18.70 31.13
CA GLN A 79 25.19 19.82 31.99
C GLN A 79 25.53 19.58 33.48
N SER A 80 25.84 18.34 33.87
CA SER A 80 26.18 17.95 35.24
C SER A 80 27.66 18.18 35.60
N GLN A 81 28.27 19.25 35.07
CA GLN A 81 29.64 19.64 35.40
C GLN A 81 29.66 20.45 36.72
N SER A 82 30.77 20.41 37.43
CA SER A 82 31.02 21.25 38.60
C SER A 82 31.10 22.73 38.21
N GLN A 83 30.77 23.63 39.14
CA GLN A 83 31.04 25.08 39.00
C GLN A 83 32.35 25.50 39.69
N SER A 84 33.11 24.54 40.19
CA SER A 84 34.35 24.78 40.90
C SER A 84 35.52 24.98 39.94
N ASP A 85 36.39 25.92 40.27
CA ASP A 85 37.66 26.14 39.58
C ASP A 85 38.82 25.36 40.24
N GLU A 86 38.52 24.47 41.19
CA GLU A 86 39.52 23.62 41.83
C GLU A 86 39.98 22.52 40.86
N ILE A 87 41.30 22.29 40.79
CA ILE A 87 41.92 21.32 39.86
C ILE A 87 41.33 19.90 40.04
N ALA A 88 41.07 19.49 41.28
CA ALA A 88 40.53 18.17 41.57
C ALA A 88 39.11 17.97 41.01
N ASP A 89 38.31 19.04 40.99
CA ASP A 89 36.94 19.01 40.48
C ASP A 89 36.94 19.00 38.93
N ILE A 90 37.86 19.74 38.30
CA ILE A 90 38.05 19.71 36.84
C ILE A 90 38.48 18.31 36.38
N GLU A 91 39.39 17.66 37.11
CA GLU A 91 39.80 16.28 36.80
C GLU A 91 38.64 15.29 36.92
N ALA A 92 37.78 15.46 37.93
CA ALA A 92 36.59 14.62 38.12
C ALA A 92 35.57 14.83 36.98
N ASP A 93 35.32 16.07 36.57
CA ASP A 93 34.40 16.40 35.48
C ASP A 93 34.88 15.83 34.13
N LEU A 94 36.19 15.93 33.85
CA LEU A 94 36.79 15.37 32.64
C LEU A 94 36.72 13.84 32.63
N GLN A 95 36.85 13.18 33.78
CA GLN A 95 36.69 11.73 33.91
C GLN A 95 35.24 11.27 33.74
N ALA A 96 34.28 12.13 34.10
CA ALA A 96 32.85 11.86 33.93
C ALA A 96 32.35 12.15 32.50
N THR A 97 33.14 12.86 31.68
CA THR A 97 32.82 13.14 30.28
C THR A 97 33.09 11.90 29.43
N ASP A 98 32.07 11.43 28.69
CA ASP A 98 32.19 10.32 27.74
C ASP A 98 32.72 10.83 26.39
N PHE A 99 33.86 10.28 25.94
CA PHE A 99 34.49 10.63 24.65
C PHE A 99 34.34 9.52 23.60
N GLU A 100 33.80 8.36 23.97
CA GLU A 100 33.87 7.12 23.16
C GLU A 100 33.09 7.25 21.84
N ASN A 101 32.09 8.13 21.79
CA ASN A 101 31.19 8.30 20.64
C ASN A 101 31.35 9.62 19.87
N LEU A 102 32.32 10.47 20.22
CA LEU A 102 32.47 11.78 19.59
C LEU A 102 32.71 11.73 18.07
N ASP A 103 33.51 10.75 17.61
CA ASP A 103 33.76 10.58 16.17
C ASP A 103 32.49 10.17 15.41
N ALA A 104 31.63 9.37 16.03
CA ALA A 104 30.37 8.94 15.45
C ALA A 104 29.37 10.10 15.37
N GLU A 105 29.26 10.91 16.43
CA GLU A 105 28.42 12.10 16.47
C GLU A 105 28.88 13.17 15.48
N ALA A 106 30.19 13.44 15.38
CA ALA A 106 30.75 14.37 14.41
C ALA A 106 30.48 13.94 12.96
N GLY A 107 30.54 12.64 12.69
CA GLY A 107 30.19 12.06 11.39
C GLY A 107 28.72 12.26 11.03
N LEU A 108 27.80 12.09 11.98
CA LEU A 108 26.36 12.30 11.79
C LEU A 108 26.04 13.77 11.48
N ILE A 109 26.62 14.72 12.22
CA ILE A 109 26.42 16.16 11.98
C ILE A 109 26.89 16.55 10.56
N ASN A 110 28.04 16.04 10.13
CA ASN A 110 28.55 16.32 8.78
C ASN A 110 27.68 15.69 7.66
N GLN A 111 26.95 14.63 7.97
CA GLN A 111 26.01 14.01 7.03
C GLN A 111 24.69 14.78 6.95
N GLU A 112 24.23 15.39 8.05
CA GLU A 112 23.02 16.23 8.07
C GLU A 112 23.19 17.55 7.30
N LEU A 113 24.40 18.09 7.25
CA LEU A 113 24.71 19.37 6.60
C LEU A 113 24.91 19.30 5.06
N GLN A 114 24.68 18.15 4.43
CA GLN A 114 24.84 17.91 2.98
C GLN A 114 23.52 17.59 2.28
#